data_AF-A0A529PP48-F1
#
_entry.id   AF-A0A529PP48-F1
#
_cell.length_a   1.000
_cell.length_b   1.000
_cell.length_c   1.000
_cell.angle_alpha   90.00
_cell.angle_beta   90.00
_cell.angle_gamma   90.00
#
_symmetry.space_group_name_H-M   'P 1'
#
loop_
_entity.id
_entity.type
_entity.pdbx_description
1 polymer ?
#
loop_
_entity_poly.entity_id
_entity_poly.type
_entity_poly.pdbx_seq_one_letter_code
_entity_poly.pdbx_strand_id
1 'polypeptide(L)'
;RIELGTLQSIMDKRLGLASEDEVVSLFGDCDIGAVPPIGAAYDVPVILDESLGNADDIYFEGGDHRTLVHVSGKDFRNLTTDARQARFSHPAY
;
A
#
# COMPACT_ATOMS: atom_id res chain seq x y z
N ARG A 1 9.87 -7.87 -1.50
CA ARG A 1 9.66 -8.55 -0.21
C ARG A 1 9.76 -7.50 0.90
N ILE A 2 8.80 -7.51 1.82
CA ILE A 2 8.76 -6.57 2.96
C ILE A 2 9.69 -7.04 4.08
N GLU A 3 10.46 -6.11 4.64
CA GLU A 3 11.25 -6.31 5.85
C GLU A 3 10.47 -5.84 7.08
N LEU A 4 9.69 -6.75 7.68
CA LEU A 4 8.82 -6.40 8.81
C LEU A 4 9.61 -5.84 10.01
N GLY A 5 10.83 -6.33 10.25
CA GLY A 5 11.71 -5.82 11.31
C GLY A 5 12.08 -4.34 11.12
N THR A 6 12.41 -3.96 9.88
CA THR A 6 12.71 -2.57 9.50
C THR A 6 11.47 -1.69 9.68
N LEU A 7 10.31 -2.16 9.24
CA LEU A 7 9.04 -1.44 9.39
C LEU A 7 8.66 -1.22 10.88
N GLN A 8 8.84 -2.23 11.72
CA GLN A 8 8.62 -2.11 13.17
C GLN A 8 9.53 -1.07 13.80
N SER A 9 10.81 -1.02 13.42
CA SER A 9 11.78 -0.03 13.89
C SER A 9 11.37 1.40 13.48
N ILE A 10 10.97 1.58 12.21
CA ILE A 10 10.50 2.85 11.66
C ILE A 10 9.24 3.36 12.39
N MET A 11 8.34 2.45 12.73
CA MET A 11 7.06 2.75 13.39
C MET A 11 7.13 2.81 14.92
N ASP A 12 8.26 2.40 15.51
CA ASP A 12 8.44 2.20 16.96
C ASP A 12 7.29 1.40 17.58
N LYS A 13 6.86 0.34 16.88
CA LYS A 13 5.72 -0.50 17.26
C LYS A 13 5.96 -1.93 16.86
N ARG A 14 5.41 -2.86 17.64
CA ARG A 14 5.27 -4.26 17.21
C ARG A 14 4.17 -4.33 16.15
N LEU A 15 4.48 -4.95 15.03
CA LEU A 15 3.58 -5.09 13.89
C LEU A 15 3.32 -6.57 13.60
N GLY A 16 2.10 -6.86 13.18
CA GLY A 16 1.69 -8.15 12.61
C GLY A 16 1.03 -7.89 11.26
N LEU A 17 0.98 -8.92 10.42
CA LEU A 17 0.13 -8.88 9.25
C LEU A 17 -1.32 -8.99 9.71
N ALA A 18 -2.19 -8.14 9.16
CA ALA A 18 -3.63 -8.28 9.32
C ALA A 18 -4.08 -9.59 8.65
N SER A 19 -5.04 -10.26 9.28
CA SER A 19 -5.81 -11.34 8.66
C SER A 19 -6.72 -10.80 7.55
N GLU A 20 -7.20 -11.69 6.68
CA GLU A 20 -8.14 -11.31 5.61
C GLU A 20 -9.43 -10.70 6.20
N ASP A 21 -9.94 -11.24 7.30
CA ASP A 21 -11.15 -10.73 7.97
C ASP A 21 -10.95 -9.29 8.49
N GLU A 22 -9.79 -8.99 9.09
CA GLU A 22 -9.45 -7.64 9.54
C GLU A 22 -9.36 -6.67 8.37
N VAL A 23 -8.79 -7.11 7.24
CA VAL A 23 -8.71 -6.31 6.01
C VAL A 23 -10.11 -6.01 5.47
N VAL A 24 -10.96 -7.02 5.26
CA VAL A 24 -12.33 -6.83 4.73
C VAL A 24 -13.18 -5.92 5.62
N SER A 25 -12.97 -5.96 6.94
CA SER A 25 -13.69 -5.07 7.85
C SER A 25 -13.41 -3.57 7.63
N LEU A 26 -12.23 -3.25 7.07
CA LEU A 26 -11.82 -1.89 6.71
C LEU A 26 -12.14 -1.55 5.25
N PHE A 27 -12.01 -2.52 4.34
CA PHE A 27 -12.18 -2.35 2.89
C PHE A 27 -13.44 -3.05 2.39
N GLY A 28 -14.60 -2.67 2.95
CA GLY A 28 -15.86 -3.40 2.79
C GLY A 28 -16.50 -3.37 1.38
N ASP A 29 -15.97 -2.56 0.47
CA ASP A 29 -16.36 -2.48 -0.94
C ASP A 29 -15.37 -3.18 -1.90
N CYS A 30 -14.34 -3.84 -1.35
CA CYS A 30 -13.34 -4.58 -2.12
C CYS A 30 -13.49 -6.10 -1.97
N ASP A 31 -13.21 -6.84 -3.04
CA ASP A 31 -12.99 -8.28 -2.98
C ASP A 31 -11.73 -8.60 -2.15
N ILE A 32 -11.73 -9.74 -1.45
CA ILE A 32 -10.59 -10.23 -0.66
C ILE A 32 -9.35 -10.32 -1.55
N GLY A 33 -8.26 -9.67 -1.13
CA GLY A 33 -7.00 -9.68 -1.87
C GLY A 33 -6.96 -8.74 -3.09
N ALA A 34 -7.97 -7.91 -3.31
CA ALA A 34 -8.03 -6.93 -4.40
C ALA A 34 -8.00 -5.47 -3.92
N VAL A 35 -7.54 -5.23 -2.68
CA VAL A 35 -7.56 -3.89 -2.06
C VAL A 35 -6.57 -2.94 -2.74
N PRO A 36 -7.00 -1.73 -3.14
CA PRO A 36 -6.12 -0.72 -3.74
C PRO A 36 -5.17 -0.10 -2.69
N PRO A 37 -3.96 0.36 -3.07
CA PRO A 37 -2.99 1.01 -2.20
C PRO A 37 -3.35 2.48 -1.88
N ILE A 38 -4.63 2.84 -1.86
CA ILE A 38 -5.12 4.21 -1.68
C ILE A 38 -5.81 4.33 -0.31
N GLY A 39 -5.01 4.42 0.76
CA GLY A 39 -5.53 4.41 2.14
C GLY A 39 -6.45 5.59 2.48
N ALA A 40 -6.30 6.74 1.80
CA ALA A 40 -7.14 7.92 2.03
C ALA A 40 -8.63 7.68 1.73
N ALA A 41 -8.98 6.74 0.85
CA ALA A 41 -10.37 6.37 0.59
C ALA A 41 -11.04 5.65 1.78
N TYR A 42 -10.24 5.14 2.73
CA TYR A 42 -10.66 4.30 3.85
C TYR A 42 -10.24 4.87 5.22
N ASP A 43 -9.71 6.10 5.27
CA ASP A 43 -9.12 6.70 6.47
C ASP A 43 -8.01 5.85 7.12
N VAL A 44 -7.25 5.13 6.29
CA VAL A 44 -6.14 4.26 6.72
C VAL A 44 -4.80 4.97 6.47
N PRO A 45 -3.96 5.18 7.51
CA PRO A 45 -2.62 5.75 7.34
C PRO A 45 -1.75 4.87 6.44
N VAL A 46 -1.02 5.50 5.51
CA VAL A 46 -0.15 4.81 4.55
C VAL A 46 1.32 5.09 4.84
N ILE A 47 2.14 4.05 4.70
CA ILE A 47 3.59 4.18 4.54
C ILE A 47 3.98 3.67 3.16
N LEU A 48 4.67 4.51 2.39
CA LEU A 48 5.08 4.23 1.02
C LEU A 48 6.57 3.90 0.98
N ASP A 49 6.91 2.79 0.31
CA ASP A 49 8.32 2.44 0.11
C ASP A 49 8.96 3.36 -0.92
N GLU A 50 10.12 3.92 -0.59
CA GLU A 50 10.88 4.84 -1.44
C GLU A 50 11.25 4.25 -2.81
N SER A 51 11.31 2.92 -2.94
CA SER A 51 11.55 2.27 -4.24
C SER A 51 10.50 2.60 -5.30
N LEU A 52 9.29 3.02 -4.91
CA LEU A 52 8.23 3.47 -5.81
C LEU A 52 8.36 4.94 -6.23
N GLY A 53 9.24 5.72 -5.60
CA GLY A 53 9.34 7.17 -5.81
C GLY A 53 9.70 7.58 -7.25
N ASN A 54 10.45 6.73 -7.96
CA ASN A 54 10.93 6.96 -9.33
C ASN A 54 10.13 6.19 -10.40
N ALA A 55 9.03 5.54 -10.05
CA ALA A 55 8.20 4.88 -11.05
C ALA A 55 7.51 5.92 -11.93
N ASP A 56 7.60 5.73 -13.26
CA ASP A 56 6.91 6.58 -14.23
C ASP A 56 5.41 6.25 -14.29
N ASP A 57 5.07 4.98 -14.11
CA ASP A 57 3.72 4.43 -14.14
C ASP A 57 3.50 3.47 -12.97
N ILE A 58 2.31 3.52 -12.38
CA ILE A 58 1.90 2.63 -11.30
C ILE A 58 0.60 1.93 -11.70
N TYR A 59 0.53 0.62 -11.43
CA TYR A 59 -0.63 -0.23 -11.67
C TYR A 59 -1.04 -0.89 -10.36
N PHE A 60 -2.33 -0.93 -10.07
CA PHE A 60 -2.88 -1.57 -8.87
C PHE A 60 -4.32 -2.04 -9.06
N GLU A 61 -4.77 -2.97 -8.20
CA GLU A 61 -6.13 -3.53 -8.24
C GLU A 61 -7.17 -2.44 -7.98
N GLY A 62 -8.28 -2.49 -8.72
CA GLY A 62 -9.38 -1.53 -8.60
C GLY A 62 -10.39 -1.81 -7.49
N GLY A 63 -10.17 -2.83 -6.66
CA GLY A 63 -11.15 -3.35 -5.70
C GLY A 63 -11.80 -4.67 -6.12
N ASP A 64 -11.49 -5.17 -7.31
CA ASP A 64 -11.93 -6.48 -7.81
C ASP A 64 -10.79 -7.20 -8.55
N HIS A 65 -10.95 -8.48 -8.86
CA HIS A 65 -9.94 -9.28 -9.60
C HIS A 65 -10.00 -9.11 -11.13
N ARG A 66 -10.60 -8.03 -11.63
CA ARG A 66 -10.92 -7.84 -13.06
C ARG A 66 -10.51 -6.45 -13.57
N THR A 67 -10.26 -5.52 -12.66
CA THR A 67 -10.02 -4.12 -12.93
C THR A 67 -8.62 -3.75 -12.45
N LEU A 68 -7.78 -3.32 -13.39
CA LEU A 68 -6.46 -2.77 -13.10
C LEU A 68 -6.50 -1.25 -13.32
N VAL A 69 -6.18 -0.49 -12.28
CA VAL A 69 -6.05 0.96 -12.34
C VAL A 69 -4.63 1.31 -12.76
N HIS A 70 -4.51 2.15 -13.78
CA HIS A 70 -3.25 2.74 -14.22
C HIS A 70 -3.24 4.23 -13.92
N VAL A 71 -2.16 4.70 -13.29
CA VAL A 71 -1.90 6.12 -13.05
C VAL A 71 -0.44 6.43 -13.37
N SER A 72 -0.18 7.70 -13.72
CA SER A 72 1.20 8.19 -13.75
C SER A 72 1.79 8.17 -12.34
N GLY A 73 3.10 8.03 -12.22
CA GLY A 73 3.79 8.12 -10.93
C GLY A 73 3.58 9.48 -10.25
N LYS A 74 3.36 10.54 -11.03
CA LYS A 74 2.98 11.87 -10.50
C LYS A 74 1.62 11.83 -9.83
N ASP A 75 0.62 11.26 -10.49
CA ASP A 75 -0.73 11.19 -9.93
C ASP A 75 -0.78 10.23 -8.74
N PHE A 76 -0.02 9.14 -8.77
CA PHE A 76 0.12 8.27 -7.61
C PHE A 76 0.70 9.02 -6.40
N ARG A 77 1.77 9.81 -6.59
CA ARG A 77 2.33 10.66 -5.51
C ARG A 77 1.32 11.68 -4.99
N ASN A 78 0.45 12.22 -5.85
CA ASN A 78 -0.62 13.12 -5.41
C ASN A 78 -1.67 12.37 -4.57
N LEU A 79 -2.07 11.17 -5.00
CA LEU A 79 -3.02 10.31 -4.27
C LEU A 79 -2.47 9.84 -2.91
N THR A 80 -1.14 9.75 -2.77
CA THR A 80 -0.45 9.33 -1.55
C THR A 80 0.30 10.47 -0.87
N THR A 81 -0.12 11.72 -1.04
CA THR A 81 0.68 12.88 -0.57
C THR A 81 0.91 12.90 0.93
N ASP A 82 -0.02 12.34 1.71
CA ASP A 82 0.07 12.27 3.17
C ASP A 82 0.76 10.99 3.68
N ALA A 83 1.17 10.10 2.77
CA ALA A 83 1.85 8.88 3.13
C ALA A 83 3.25 9.18 3.68
N ARG A 84 3.60 8.53 4.80
CA ARG A 84 4.98 8.54 5.29
C ARG A 84 5.86 7.80 4.30
N GLN A 85 6.99 8.38 3.89
CA GLN A 85 7.98 7.67 3.08
C GLN A 85 9.04 7.01 3.96
N ALA A 86 9.44 5.79 3.60
CA ALA A 86 10.58 5.11 4.19
C ALA A 86 11.06 3.98 3.27
N ARG A 87 12.24 3.43 3.55
CA ARG A 87 12.73 2.22 2.89
C ARG A 87 12.58 1.01 3.81
N PHE A 88 11.78 0.03 3.40
CA PHE A 88 11.48 -1.16 4.21
C PHE A 88 11.26 -2.42 3.36
N SER A 89 11.69 -2.40 2.10
CA SER A 89 11.57 -3.53 1.20
C SER A 89 12.79 -3.70 0.30
N HIS A 90 12.90 -4.90 -0.26
CA HIS A 90 13.91 -5.24 -1.26
C HIS A 90 13.30 -6.14 -2.36
N PRO A 91 13.90 -6.22 -3.56
CA PRO A 91 13.46 -7.15 -4.59
C PRO A 91 13.42 -8.60 -4.07
N ALA A 92 12.35 -9.33 -4.39
CA ALA A 92 12.31 -10.77 -4.16
C ALA A 92 12.89 -11.45 -5.41
N TYR A 93 14.11 -11.95 -5.30
CA TYR A 93 14.68 -12.89 -6.27
C TYR A 93 14.26 -14.32 -5.90
#